data_AF-A0AAX6MXR9-F1
#
_entry.id   AF-A0AAX6MXR9-F1
#
_cell.length_a   1.000
_cell.length_b   1.000
_cell.length_c   1.000
_cell.angle_alpha   90.00
_cell.angle_beta   90.00
_cell.angle_gamma   90.00
#
_symmetry.space_group_name_H-M   'P 1'
#
loop_
_entity.id
_entity.type
_entity.pdbx_description
1 polymer ?
#
loop_
_entity_poly.entity_id
_entity_poly.type
_entity_poly.pdbx_seq_one_letter_code
_entity_poly.pdbx_strand_id
1 'polypeptide(L)'
;MSDQASFTYFSLLPTELRLQIWRHTCHQRVVEVLYDSQNDRCTSSTAPPAVLHVCQESRFEALGIYRRSFGTKSHEPRIYFCPDLDVLYLPRPPFMGYDDALRSFTQLVSGIEDTVNLALDYVKPDIRRPWETYNKYALMQSFPKVKEVDLVLGNDSPAEEHGHEDIGLVDPTGDILALCRLLSDIKESFFYEVGSNYTIGDTKEEFFEYPVLPPLVLKSKVTCAHAY
;
A
#
# COMPACT_ATOMS: atom_id res chain seq x y z
N MET A 1 5.26 -39.96 -8.96
CA MET A 1 4.06 -39.42 -8.29
C MET A 1 4.40 -39.35 -6.82
N SER A 2 4.83 -38.17 -6.37
CA SER A 2 5.30 -37.93 -5.00
C SER A 2 4.10 -37.90 -4.06
N ASP A 3 4.18 -38.71 -3.01
CA ASP A 3 3.20 -38.83 -1.94
C ASP A 3 3.10 -37.49 -1.21
N GLN A 4 1.96 -36.79 -1.31
CA GLN A 4 1.70 -35.61 -0.49
C GLN A 4 1.55 -36.08 0.96
N ALA A 5 2.57 -35.86 1.79
CA ALA A 5 2.51 -36.17 3.21
C ALA A 5 1.32 -35.43 3.85
N SER A 6 0.27 -36.18 4.19
CA SER A 6 -0.91 -35.61 4.85
C SER A 6 -0.60 -35.35 6.32
N PHE A 7 -0.72 -34.10 6.77
CA PHE A 7 -0.58 -33.74 8.17
C PHE A 7 -1.90 -33.98 8.91
N THR A 8 -2.10 -35.20 9.41
CA THR A 8 -3.36 -35.63 10.03
C THR A 8 -3.50 -35.25 11.51
N TYR A 9 -2.43 -34.78 12.16
CA TYR A 9 -2.43 -34.47 13.58
C TYR A 9 -3.06 -33.12 13.94
N PHE A 10 -3.28 -32.23 12.97
CA PHE A 10 -3.84 -30.90 13.24
C PHE A 10 -5.20 -30.97 13.94
N SER A 11 -6.09 -31.85 13.49
CA SER A 11 -7.44 -32.01 14.05
C SER A 11 -7.45 -32.63 15.45
N LEU A 12 -6.35 -33.25 15.88
CA LEU A 12 -6.20 -33.82 17.22
C LEU A 12 -5.76 -32.79 18.26
N LEU A 13 -5.37 -31.58 17.83
CA LEU A 13 -5.04 -30.50 18.74
C LEU A 13 -6.31 -29.97 19.43
N PRO A 14 -6.23 -29.59 20.72
CA PRO A 14 -7.26 -28.80 21.38
C PRO A 14 -7.66 -27.58 20.55
N THR A 15 -8.94 -27.22 20.59
CA THR A 15 -9.49 -26.13 19.79
C THR A 15 -8.71 -24.83 19.97
N GLU A 16 -8.34 -24.49 21.20
CA GLU A 16 -7.58 -23.29 21.53
C GLU A 16 -6.26 -23.21 20.75
N LEU A 17 -5.54 -24.33 20.62
CA LEU A 17 -4.29 -24.38 19.87
C LEU A 17 -4.54 -24.27 18.37
N ARG A 18 -5.60 -24.90 17.84
CA ARG A 18 -5.96 -24.79 16.42
C ARG A 18 -6.31 -23.35 16.04
N LEU A 19 -7.10 -22.66 16.86
CA LEU A 19 -7.44 -21.25 16.64
C LEU A 19 -6.21 -20.35 16.74
N GLN A 20 -5.30 -20.60 17.70
CA GLN A 20 -4.03 -19.87 17.76
C GLN A 20 -3.19 -20.08 16.51
N ILE A 21 -3.09 -21.32 16.01
CA ILE A 21 -2.36 -21.59 14.77
C ILE A 21 -2.98 -20.82 13.60
N TRP A 22 -4.30 -20.81 13.43
CA TRP A 22 -4.96 -20.02 12.37
C TRP A 22 -4.73 -18.51 12.48
N ARG A 23 -4.66 -17.97 13.70
CA ARG A 23 -4.32 -16.56 13.88
C ARG A 23 -2.88 -16.27 13.50
N HIS A 24 -1.97 -17.20 13.82
CA HIS A 24 -0.55 -17.07 13.49
C HIS A 24 -0.22 -17.37 12.02
N THR A 25 -1.12 -17.98 11.25
CA THR A 25 -0.94 -18.10 9.78
C THR A 25 -1.30 -16.81 9.04
N CYS A 26 -1.99 -15.87 9.69
CA CYS A 26 -2.20 -14.54 9.16
C CYS A 26 -0.89 -13.75 9.27
N HIS A 27 -0.36 -13.29 8.14
CA HIS A 27 0.90 -12.56 8.08
C HIS A 27 0.73 -11.24 7.30
N GLN A 28 1.64 -10.31 7.54
CA GLN A 28 1.73 -9.10 6.75
C GLN A 28 1.97 -9.43 5.28
N ARG A 29 1.31 -8.68 4.42
CA ARG A 29 1.41 -8.78 2.95
C ARG A 29 1.12 -7.42 2.33
N VAL A 30 1.51 -7.26 1.07
CA VAL A 30 1.27 -6.03 0.31
C VAL A 30 0.01 -6.23 -0.53
N VAL A 31 -0.98 -5.37 -0.30
CA VAL A 31 -2.23 -5.36 -1.06
C VAL A 31 -2.16 -4.19 -2.05
N GLU A 32 -1.89 -4.51 -3.31
CA GLU A 32 -1.88 -3.53 -4.40
C GLU A 32 -3.32 -3.18 -4.77
N VAL A 33 -3.67 -1.90 -4.71
CA VAL A 33 -5.02 -1.44 -5.03
C VAL A 33 -4.98 -0.38 -6.11
N LEU A 34 -5.69 -0.66 -7.20
CA LEU A 34 -5.92 0.27 -8.30
C LEU A 34 -7.33 0.84 -8.19
N TYR A 35 -7.44 2.16 -8.19
CA TYR A 35 -8.72 2.84 -8.28
C TYR A 35 -9.01 3.25 -9.73
N ASP A 36 -10.07 2.67 -10.28
CA ASP A 36 -10.61 3.06 -11.57
C ASP A 36 -11.67 4.14 -11.37
N SER A 37 -11.28 5.39 -11.64
CA SER A 37 -12.17 6.56 -11.49
C SER A 37 -13.28 6.61 -12.55
N GLN A 38 -13.13 5.91 -13.68
CA GLN A 38 -14.15 5.88 -14.74
C GLN A 38 -15.30 4.94 -14.36
N ASN A 39 -14.97 3.81 -13.74
CA ASN A 39 -15.94 2.81 -13.30
C ASN A 39 -16.25 2.88 -11.79
N ASP A 40 -15.67 3.85 -11.07
CA ASP A 40 -15.81 4.04 -9.62
C ASP A 40 -15.56 2.73 -8.85
N ARG A 41 -14.47 2.01 -9.15
CA ARG A 41 -14.20 0.68 -8.58
C ARG A 41 -12.74 0.49 -8.20
N CYS A 42 -12.51 -0.19 -7.08
CA CYS A 42 -11.19 -0.68 -6.71
C CYS A 42 -10.95 -2.11 -7.22
N THR A 43 -9.77 -2.37 -7.78
CA THR A 43 -9.31 -3.71 -8.15
C THR A 43 -7.96 -4.01 -7.50
N SER A 44 -7.64 -5.29 -7.37
CA SER A 44 -6.37 -5.77 -6.81
C SER A 44 -5.94 -7.03 -7.55
N SER A 45 -4.64 -7.13 -7.83
CA SER A 45 -3.95 -8.31 -8.36
C SER A 45 -3.60 -9.31 -7.24
N THR A 46 -3.51 -8.83 -5.99
CA THR A 46 -3.16 -9.60 -4.80
C THR A 46 -4.20 -10.68 -4.50
N ALA A 47 -3.75 -11.93 -4.36
CA ALA A 47 -4.63 -13.04 -4.02
C ALA A 47 -5.26 -12.84 -2.62
N PRO A 48 -6.49 -13.34 -2.36
CA PRO A 48 -7.04 -13.39 -1.00
C PRO A 48 -6.14 -14.22 -0.06
N PRO A 49 -6.08 -13.90 1.24
CA PRO A 49 -5.30 -14.69 2.20
C PRO A 49 -5.65 -16.18 2.12
N ALA A 50 -4.65 -17.05 1.95
CA ALA A 50 -4.85 -18.50 1.81
C ALA A 50 -5.67 -19.09 2.97
N VAL A 51 -5.50 -18.55 4.18
CA VAL A 51 -6.24 -18.91 5.41
C VAL A 51 -7.78 -18.79 5.24
N LEU A 52 -8.29 -17.95 4.35
CA LEU A 52 -9.74 -17.85 4.06
C LEU A 52 -10.30 -19.03 3.27
N HIS A 53 -9.42 -19.87 2.73
CA HIS A 53 -9.74 -20.93 1.77
C HIS A 53 -9.29 -22.34 2.23
N VAL A 54 -8.60 -22.47 3.37
CA VAL A 54 -8.14 -23.78 3.88
C VAL A 54 -9.29 -24.67 4.32
N CYS A 55 -10.11 -24.21 5.27
CA CYS A 55 -11.26 -24.95 5.80
C CYS A 55 -12.25 -23.99 6.48
N GLN A 56 -13.39 -24.51 6.95
CA GLN A 56 -14.43 -23.68 7.59
C GLN A 56 -13.94 -22.99 8.88
N GLU A 57 -13.17 -23.69 9.72
CA GLU A 57 -12.63 -23.11 10.96
C GLU A 57 -11.61 -22.00 10.68
N SER A 58 -10.68 -22.27 9.77
CA SER A 58 -9.68 -21.29 9.31
C SER A 58 -10.36 -20.05 8.73
N ARG A 59 -11.40 -20.23 7.91
CA ARG A 59 -12.18 -19.12 7.35
C ARG A 59 -12.89 -18.31 8.44
N PHE A 60 -13.48 -18.97 9.44
CA PHE A 60 -14.16 -18.29 10.53
C PHE A 60 -13.19 -17.42 11.34
N GLU A 61 -12.03 -17.95 11.72
CA GLU A 61 -11.01 -17.18 12.44
C GLU A 61 -10.45 -16.03 11.58
N ALA A 62 -10.15 -16.29 10.31
CA ALA A 62 -9.60 -15.27 9.41
C ALA A 62 -10.57 -14.12 9.12
N LEU A 63 -11.88 -14.37 9.07
CA LEU A 63 -12.88 -13.31 8.91
C LEU A 63 -13.02 -12.40 10.14
N GLY A 64 -12.49 -12.81 11.30
CA GLY A 64 -12.32 -11.93 12.46
C GLY A 64 -11.15 -10.94 12.32
N ILE A 65 -10.22 -11.19 11.39
CA ILE A 65 -9.00 -10.40 11.17
C ILE A 65 -9.12 -9.59 9.87
N TYR A 66 -9.53 -10.23 8.79
CA TYR A 66 -9.67 -9.62 7.47
C TYR A 66 -11.12 -9.25 7.20
N ARG A 67 -11.35 -7.98 6.84
CA ARG A 67 -12.65 -7.49 6.37
C ARG A 67 -12.62 -7.25 4.86
N ARG A 68 -13.78 -7.27 4.22
CA ARG A 68 -13.88 -6.76 2.85
C ARG A 68 -13.81 -5.24 2.91
N SER A 69 -12.82 -4.67 2.26
CA SER A 69 -12.59 -3.23 2.17
C SER A 69 -12.65 -2.76 0.72
N PHE A 70 -12.42 -1.46 0.54
CA PHE A 70 -12.32 -0.78 -0.74
C PHE A 70 -13.65 -0.68 -1.50
N GLY A 71 -14.74 -0.52 -0.75
CA GLY A 71 -16.05 -0.22 -1.31
C GLY A 71 -16.15 1.24 -1.72
N THR A 72 -16.81 1.51 -2.83
CA THR A 72 -17.06 2.86 -3.36
C THR A 72 -18.55 3.19 -3.29
N LYS A 73 -18.96 4.32 -3.86
CA LYS A 73 -20.38 4.66 -3.98
C LYS A 73 -21.11 3.70 -4.92
N SER A 74 -20.44 3.26 -5.99
CA SER A 74 -21.04 2.40 -7.02
C SER A 74 -20.82 0.90 -6.77
N HIS A 75 -19.83 0.52 -5.96
CA HIS A 75 -19.44 -0.88 -5.79
C HIS A 75 -19.22 -1.28 -4.33
N GLU A 76 -19.81 -2.41 -3.94
CA GLU A 76 -19.54 -3.04 -2.63
C GLU A 76 -18.06 -3.42 -2.46
N PRO A 77 -17.54 -3.42 -1.23
CA PRO A 77 -16.17 -3.86 -0.92
C PRO A 77 -15.98 -5.35 -1.23
N ARG A 78 -14.86 -5.69 -1.90
CA ARG A 78 -14.58 -7.07 -2.35
C ARG A 78 -13.18 -7.57 -2.01
N ILE A 79 -12.25 -6.68 -1.72
CA ILE A 79 -10.86 -7.02 -1.45
C ILE A 79 -10.72 -7.28 0.06
N TYR A 80 -10.26 -8.47 0.45
CA TYR A 80 -9.97 -8.75 1.87
C TYR A 80 -8.73 -7.97 2.30
N PHE A 81 -8.84 -7.27 3.42
CA PHE A 81 -7.81 -6.38 3.92
C PHE A 81 -7.85 -6.32 5.45
N CYS A 82 -6.68 -6.32 6.08
CA CYS A 82 -6.53 -6.09 7.51
C CYS A 82 -5.75 -4.78 7.71
N PRO A 83 -6.40 -3.65 8.05
CA PRO A 83 -5.75 -2.35 8.11
C PRO A 83 -4.58 -2.24 9.10
N ASP A 84 -4.60 -3.04 10.16
CA ASP A 84 -3.57 -3.08 11.20
C ASP A 84 -2.36 -3.95 10.81
N LEU A 85 -2.48 -4.78 9.77
CA LEU A 85 -1.48 -5.79 9.39
C LEU A 85 -0.99 -5.64 7.95
N ASP A 86 -1.90 -5.51 6.99
CA ASP A 86 -1.59 -5.41 5.56
C ASP A 86 -0.94 -4.04 5.25
N VAL A 87 -0.10 -4.02 4.21
CA VAL A 87 0.41 -2.79 3.60
C VAL A 87 -0.52 -2.42 2.46
N LEU A 88 -1.17 -1.25 2.54
CA LEU A 88 -1.91 -0.70 1.42
C LEU A 88 -0.91 -0.09 0.43
N TYR A 89 -0.78 -0.70 -0.75
CA TYR A 89 0.06 -0.19 -1.81
C TYR A 89 -0.78 0.44 -2.91
N LEU A 90 -0.58 1.75 -3.14
CA LEU A 90 -1.23 2.50 -4.21
C LEU A 90 -0.18 2.83 -5.29
N PRO A 91 -0.05 2.00 -6.33
CA PRO A 91 0.94 2.21 -7.39
C PRO A 91 0.59 3.45 -8.21
N ARG A 92 1.59 4.00 -8.90
CA ARG A 92 1.41 5.15 -9.79
C ARG A 92 0.59 4.76 -11.03
N PRO A 93 -0.55 5.40 -11.30
CA PRO A 93 -1.27 5.22 -12.55
C PRO A 93 -0.42 5.64 -13.76
N PRO A 94 -0.38 4.83 -14.85
CA PRO A 94 0.51 5.09 -15.98
C PRO A 94 0.17 6.39 -16.73
N PHE A 95 -1.13 6.71 -16.84
CA PHE A 95 -1.60 7.80 -17.69
C PHE A 95 -1.74 9.16 -17.01
N MET A 96 -1.97 9.21 -15.69
CA MET A 96 -2.20 10.47 -14.98
C MET A 96 -1.27 10.69 -13.77
N GLY A 97 -0.45 9.68 -13.43
CA GLY A 97 0.29 9.70 -12.18
C GLY A 97 -0.66 9.78 -10.98
N TYR A 98 -0.16 10.29 -9.85
CA TYR A 98 -0.97 10.58 -8.67
C TYR A 98 -1.88 11.80 -8.90
N ASP A 99 -3.00 11.60 -9.58
CA ASP A 99 -3.98 12.63 -9.91
C ASP A 99 -4.95 12.96 -8.75
N ASP A 100 -5.96 13.77 -9.05
CA ASP A 100 -6.96 14.23 -8.08
C ASP A 100 -7.81 13.08 -7.50
N ALA A 101 -8.03 12.01 -8.27
CA ALA A 101 -8.76 10.85 -7.78
C ALA A 101 -7.96 10.13 -6.69
N LEU A 102 -6.64 9.97 -6.89
CA LEU A 102 -5.77 9.42 -5.86
C LEU A 102 -5.59 10.38 -4.68
N ARG A 103 -5.53 11.70 -4.90
CA ARG A 103 -5.54 12.68 -3.78
C ARG A 103 -6.74 12.48 -2.87
N SER A 104 -7.92 12.27 -3.46
CA SER A 104 -9.19 12.13 -2.74
C SER A 104 -9.56 10.67 -2.41
N PHE A 105 -8.62 9.73 -2.51
CA PHE A 105 -8.89 8.29 -2.41
C PHE A 105 -9.67 7.90 -1.15
N THR A 106 -9.30 8.43 0.02
CA THR A 106 -9.97 8.16 1.30
C THR A 106 -11.39 8.72 1.42
N GLN A 107 -11.79 9.64 0.54
CA GLN A 107 -13.16 10.15 0.44
C GLN A 107 -14.02 9.32 -0.52
N LEU A 108 -13.37 8.61 -1.45
CA LEU A 108 -14.02 7.81 -2.48
C LEU A 108 -14.18 6.35 -2.05
N VAL A 109 -13.34 5.89 -1.11
CA VAL A 109 -13.16 4.49 -0.77
C VAL A 109 -13.33 4.25 0.73
N SER A 110 -14.08 3.20 1.09
CA SER A 110 -14.42 2.84 2.47
C SER A 110 -13.66 1.62 2.99
N GLY A 111 -13.59 1.48 4.33
CA GLY A 111 -13.01 0.31 4.99
C GLY A 111 -11.49 0.36 5.15
N ILE A 112 -10.90 1.55 4.99
CA ILE A 112 -9.45 1.81 5.02
C ILE A 112 -9.05 2.83 6.09
N GLU A 113 -10.00 3.27 6.92
CA GLU A 113 -9.85 4.33 7.92
C GLU A 113 -8.80 3.98 8.99
N ASP A 114 -8.63 2.67 9.22
CA ASP A 114 -7.73 2.12 10.22
C ASP A 114 -6.34 1.78 9.67
N THR A 115 -6.04 2.10 8.40
CA THR A 115 -4.79 1.69 7.75
C THR A 115 -3.59 2.28 8.47
N VAL A 116 -2.61 1.42 8.83
CA VAL A 116 -1.38 1.84 9.54
C VAL A 116 -0.13 1.81 8.66
N ASN A 117 -0.15 1.03 7.57
CA ASN A 117 0.97 0.86 6.65
C ASN A 117 0.55 1.30 5.23
N LEU A 118 1.19 2.33 4.69
CA LEU A 118 0.91 2.87 3.36
C LEU A 118 2.17 2.82 2.50
N ALA A 119 2.04 2.37 1.26
CA ALA A 119 3.11 2.38 0.27
C ALA A 119 2.69 3.12 -1.00
N LEU A 120 3.60 3.92 -1.55
CA LEU A 120 3.44 4.70 -2.79
C LEU A 120 4.70 4.54 -3.63
N ASP A 121 4.58 4.55 -4.95
CA ASP A 121 5.75 4.60 -5.84
C ASP A 121 6.54 5.89 -5.64
N TYR A 122 7.86 5.78 -5.50
CA TYR A 122 8.75 6.91 -5.73
C TYR A 122 8.75 7.26 -7.22
N VAL A 123 8.68 8.55 -7.54
CA VAL A 123 8.65 9.04 -8.92
C VAL A 123 9.78 10.03 -9.10
N LYS A 124 10.68 9.73 -10.03
CA LYS A 124 11.86 10.56 -10.29
C LYS A 124 11.43 11.94 -10.84
N PRO A 125 12.12 13.04 -10.47
CA PRO A 125 11.74 14.39 -10.88
C PRO A 125 11.62 14.61 -12.39
N ASP A 126 12.39 13.88 -13.20
CA ASP A 126 12.41 13.97 -14.67
C ASP A 126 11.14 13.41 -15.35
N ILE A 127 10.42 12.49 -14.69
CA ILE A 127 9.17 11.89 -15.21
C ILE A 127 7.94 12.24 -14.38
N ARG A 128 8.13 12.89 -13.23
CA ARG A 128 7.07 13.28 -12.29
C ARG A 128 6.26 14.43 -12.85
N ARG A 129 4.94 14.32 -12.78
CA ARG A 129 4.03 15.37 -13.23
C ARG A 129 3.91 16.47 -12.18
N PRO A 130 3.59 17.72 -12.58
CA PRO A 130 3.61 18.87 -11.67
C PRO A 130 2.72 18.75 -10.42
N TRP A 131 1.64 17.97 -10.49
CA TRP A 131 0.68 17.80 -9.39
C TRP A 131 1.00 16.65 -8.43
N GLU A 132 1.89 15.72 -8.80
CA GLU A 132 2.05 14.46 -8.07
C GLU A 132 2.61 14.67 -6.66
N THR A 133 3.51 15.63 -6.45
CA THR A 133 4.08 15.91 -5.12
C THR A 133 3.00 16.38 -4.16
N TYR A 134 2.20 17.38 -4.55
CA TYR A 134 1.10 17.87 -3.73
C TYR A 134 0.01 16.81 -3.52
N ASN A 135 -0.36 16.07 -4.57
CA ASN A 135 -1.41 15.06 -4.47
C ASN A 135 -0.99 13.88 -3.56
N LYS A 136 0.28 13.45 -3.63
CA LYS A 136 0.83 12.50 -2.67
C LYS A 136 0.82 13.06 -1.25
N TYR A 137 1.22 14.31 -1.06
CA TYR A 137 1.20 14.96 0.24
C TYR A 137 -0.21 14.92 0.84
N ALA A 138 -1.21 15.40 0.12
CA ALA A 138 -2.59 15.41 0.57
C ALA A 138 -3.16 14.00 0.81
N LEU A 139 -2.80 13.02 -0.04
CA LEU A 139 -3.15 11.62 0.18
C LEU A 139 -2.56 11.10 1.50
N MET A 140 -1.27 11.32 1.75
CA MET A 140 -0.61 10.91 3.00
C MET A 140 -1.28 11.54 4.23
N GLN A 141 -1.63 12.83 4.17
CA GLN A 141 -2.35 13.50 5.27
C GLN A 141 -3.74 12.91 5.53
N SER A 142 -4.35 12.30 4.53
CA SER A 142 -5.68 11.73 4.67
C SER A 142 -5.72 10.39 5.44
N PHE A 143 -4.56 9.83 5.78
CA PHE A 143 -4.42 8.62 6.59
C PHE A 143 -3.90 8.95 8.01
N PRO A 144 -4.78 9.20 8.99
CA PRO A 144 -4.37 9.70 10.31
C PRO A 144 -3.64 8.67 11.18
N LYS A 145 -3.74 7.37 10.88
CA LYS A 145 -3.11 6.28 11.64
C LYS A 145 -1.84 5.73 11.00
N VAL A 146 -1.50 6.18 9.79
CA VAL A 146 -0.29 5.77 9.10
C VAL A 146 0.92 6.30 9.87
N LYS A 147 1.80 5.39 10.27
CA LYS A 147 2.99 5.72 11.07
C LYS A 147 4.20 6.04 10.21
N GLU A 148 4.26 5.46 9.03
CA GLU A 148 5.30 5.67 8.03
C GLU A 148 4.75 5.35 6.64
N VAL A 149 5.37 5.95 5.62
CA VAL A 149 5.04 5.72 4.23
C VAL A 149 6.24 5.11 3.52
N ASP A 150 6.03 3.93 2.96
CA ASP A 150 6.99 3.24 2.11
C ASP A 150 6.98 3.86 0.72
N LEU A 151 8.10 4.48 0.33
CA LEU A 151 8.37 4.95 -1.02
C LEU A 151 9.04 3.83 -1.80
N VAL A 152 8.27 3.22 -2.69
CA VAL A 152 8.67 2.06 -3.48
C VAL A 152 9.55 2.52 -4.65
N LEU A 153 10.81 2.08 -4.64
CA LEU A 153 11.79 2.31 -5.68
C LEU A 153 11.57 1.31 -6.81
N GLY A 154 11.50 1.83 -8.04
CA GLY A 154 11.54 1.03 -9.26
C GLY A 154 10.16 0.76 -9.86
N ASN A 155 9.99 1.28 -11.08
CA ASN A 155 9.29 0.63 -12.19
C ASN A 155 9.69 1.38 -13.49
N ASP A 156 10.97 1.27 -13.89
CA ASP A 156 11.40 1.69 -15.24
C ASP A 156 11.04 0.61 -16.29
N SER A 157 10.55 -0.56 -15.86
CA SER A 157 9.99 -1.58 -16.74
C SER A 157 8.53 -1.23 -17.05
N PRO A 158 8.11 -1.20 -18.33
CA PRO A 158 6.69 -1.11 -18.65
C PRO A 158 5.95 -2.22 -17.93
N ALA A 159 4.72 -1.94 -17.49
CA ALA A 159 3.84 -2.93 -16.89
C ALA A 159 3.68 -4.11 -17.84
N GLU A 160 4.52 -5.13 -17.69
CA GLU A 160 4.23 -6.44 -18.26
C GLU A 160 2.91 -6.90 -17.64
N GLU A 161 2.11 -7.66 -18.38
CA GLU A 161 0.90 -8.29 -17.85
C GLU A 161 1.35 -9.30 -16.79
N HIS A 162 1.55 -8.84 -15.56
CA HIS A 162 2.01 -9.67 -14.47
C HIS A 162 0.83 -10.56 -14.03
N GLY A 163 1.09 -11.86 -13.99
CA GLY A 163 0.18 -12.84 -13.40
C GLY A 163 -0.08 -12.54 -11.92
N HIS A 164 -0.80 -13.44 -11.26
CA HIS A 164 -1.08 -13.39 -9.82
C HIS A 164 0.21 -13.63 -8.99
N GLU A 165 1.18 -12.73 -9.07
CA GLU A 165 2.40 -12.77 -8.27
C GLU A 165 2.21 -11.97 -6.98
N ASP A 166 2.70 -12.52 -5.87
CA ASP A 166 2.67 -11.80 -4.59
C ASP A 166 3.75 -10.72 -4.59
N ILE A 167 3.34 -9.51 -4.21
CA ILE A 167 4.23 -8.37 -4.08
C ILE A 167 4.81 -8.36 -2.66
N GLY A 168 6.13 -8.23 -2.59
CA GLY A 168 6.86 -7.93 -1.36
C GLY A 168 7.50 -6.55 -1.43
N LEU A 169 7.62 -5.90 -0.28
CA LEU A 169 8.43 -4.70 -0.10
C LEU A 169 9.56 -5.02 0.86
N VAL A 170 10.79 -4.83 0.41
CA VAL A 170 12.02 -5.12 1.17
C VAL A 170 12.89 -3.88 1.25
N ASP A 171 13.85 -3.87 2.17
CA ASP A 171 14.82 -2.78 2.23
C ASP A 171 15.64 -2.76 0.93
N PRO A 172 15.85 -1.57 0.34
CA PRO A 172 16.53 -1.45 -0.92
C PRO A 172 18.00 -1.84 -0.78
N THR A 173 18.49 -2.60 -1.74
CA THR A 173 19.92 -2.91 -1.84
C THR A 173 20.66 -1.75 -2.50
N GLY A 174 21.88 -1.45 -2.05
CA GLY A 174 22.70 -0.39 -2.65
C GLY A 174 23.57 0.35 -1.64
N ASP A 175 24.22 1.41 -2.13
CA ASP A 175 25.00 2.32 -1.29
C ASP A 175 24.09 3.12 -0.35
N ILE A 176 24.30 2.94 0.96
CA ILE A 176 23.55 3.63 2.02
C ILE A 176 23.64 5.14 1.86
N LEU A 177 24.81 5.68 1.48
CA LEU A 177 24.97 7.13 1.31
C LEU A 177 24.13 7.66 0.15
N ALA A 178 24.04 6.90 -0.95
CA ALA A 178 23.21 7.25 -2.09
C ALA A 178 21.71 7.20 -1.72
N LEU A 179 21.28 6.19 -0.97
CA LEU A 179 19.90 6.07 -0.48
C LEU A 179 19.53 7.21 0.49
N CYS A 180 20.45 7.58 1.40
CA CYS A 180 20.24 8.70 2.32
C CYS A 180 20.12 10.03 1.56
N ARG A 181 20.98 10.28 0.56
CA ARG A 181 20.89 11.47 -0.31
C ARG A 181 19.57 11.51 -1.05
N LEU A 182 19.17 10.40 -1.67
CA LEU A 182 17.88 10.29 -2.36
C LEU A 182 16.71 10.63 -1.43
N LEU A 183 16.70 10.09 -0.21
CA LEU A 183 15.66 10.40 0.78
C LEU A 183 15.67 11.89 1.19
N SER A 184 16.85 12.50 1.32
CA SER A 184 16.98 13.94 1.57
C SER A 184 16.42 14.77 0.41
N ASP A 185 16.79 14.44 -0.83
CA ASP A 185 16.33 15.14 -2.04
C ASP A 185 14.79 15.04 -2.18
N ILE A 186 14.21 13.90 -1.83
CA ILE A 186 12.75 13.71 -1.79
C ILE A 186 12.11 14.66 -0.78
N LYS A 187 12.62 14.72 0.45
CA LYS A 187 12.07 15.61 1.49
C LYS A 187 12.19 17.07 1.11
N GLU A 188 13.31 17.45 0.50
CA GLU A 188 13.55 18.80 0.00
C GLU A 188 12.57 19.17 -1.12
N SER A 189 12.31 18.24 -2.05
CA SER A 189 11.28 18.41 -3.09
C SER A 189 9.89 18.65 -2.52
N PHE A 190 9.47 17.89 -1.48
CA PHE A 190 8.20 18.17 -0.80
C PHE A 190 8.20 19.55 -0.13
N PHE A 191 9.29 19.94 0.53
CA PHE A 191 9.42 21.24 1.17
C PHE A 191 9.21 22.38 0.16
N TYR A 192 9.90 22.36 -0.98
CA TYR A 192 9.81 23.43 -1.96
C TYR A 192 8.50 23.43 -2.77
N GLU A 193 7.94 22.27 -3.09
CA GLU A 193 6.75 22.18 -3.96
C GLU A 193 5.43 22.29 -3.19
N VAL A 194 5.42 21.95 -1.90
CA VAL A 194 4.22 22.02 -1.05
C VAL A 194 4.28 23.23 -0.11
N GLY A 195 5.44 23.52 0.48
CA GLY A 195 5.63 24.62 1.43
C GLY A 195 5.53 26.02 0.81
N SER A 196 5.56 26.13 -0.53
CA SER A 196 5.51 27.41 -1.25
C SER A 196 4.10 27.99 -1.47
N ASN A 197 3.02 27.32 -1.02
CA ASN A 197 1.65 27.62 -1.49
C ASN A 197 0.84 28.64 -0.65
N TYR A 198 1.49 29.59 0.03
CA TYR A 198 0.81 30.75 0.63
C TYR A 198 1.41 32.07 0.17
N THR A 199 0.91 32.63 -0.94
CA THR A 199 1.05 34.07 -1.23
C THR A 199 -0.22 34.79 -0.76
N ILE A 200 -0.17 35.46 0.39
CA ILE A 200 -1.18 36.44 0.81
C ILE A 200 -0.58 37.84 0.67
N GLY A 201 -1.03 38.58 -0.35
CA GLY A 201 -0.80 40.02 -0.47
C GLY A 201 0.57 40.45 -1.01
N ASP A 202 0.64 41.72 -1.44
CA ASP A 202 1.78 42.41 -2.08
C ASP A 202 3.01 42.61 -1.16
N THR A 203 3.17 41.81 -0.11
CA THR A 203 4.36 41.81 0.74
C THR A 203 5.09 40.48 0.57
N LYS A 204 6.20 40.51 -0.16
CA LYS A 204 7.13 39.39 -0.41
C LYS A 204 7.88 38.96 0.85
N GLU A 205 7.16 38.42 1.83
CA GLU A 205 7.76 37.56 2.85
C GLU A 205 7.19 36.16 2.61
N GLU A 206 7.93 35.35 1.85
CA GLU A 206 7.61 33.93 1.67
C GLU A 206 7.87 33.22 3.01
N PHE A 207 6.83 33.07 3.82
CA PHE A 207 6.89 32.22 5.01
C PHE A 207 6.76 30.76 4.56
N PHE A 208 7.89 30.07 4.42
CA PHE A 208 7.93 28.64 4.20
C PHE A 208 7.58 27.92 5.50
N GLU A 209 6.40 27.31 5.56
CA GLU A 209 6.09 26.35 6.61
C GLU A 209 6.50 24.95 6.15
N TYR A 210 7.27 24.24 6.98
CA TYR A 210 7.68 22.88 6.65
C TYR A 210 6.45 21.98 6.56
N PRO A 211 6.17 21.32 5.41
CA PRO A 211 5.07 20.39 5.33
C PRO A 211 5.32 19.25 6.32
N VAL A 212 4.31 18.95 7.15
CA VAL A 212 4.39 17.86 8.12
C VAL A 212 4.26 16.55 7.36
N LEU A 213 5.38 15.90 7.08
CA LEU A 213 5.39 14.59 6.42
C LEU A 213 5.36 13.48 7.47
N PRO A 214 4.60 12.38 7.22
CA PRO A 214 4.87 11.12 7.89
C PRO A 214 6.33 10.70 7.64
N PRO A 215 6.95 9.91 8.53
CA PRO A 215 8.21 9.24 8.26
C PRO A 215 8.18 8.56 6.88
N LEU A 216 9.18 8.85 6.04
CA LEU A 216 9.33 8.26 4.72
C LEU A 216 10.44 7.21 4.76
N VAL A 217 10.16 6.02 4.26
CA VAL A 217 11.11 4.89 4.19
C VAL A 217 11.22 4.45 2.74
N LEU A 218 12.45 4.21 2.25
CA LEU A 218 12.64 3.68 0.91
C LEU A 218 12.49 2.15 0.93
N LYS A 219 11.76 1.58 -0.03
CA LYS A 219 11.60 0.13 -0.22
C LYS A 219 11.86 -0.26 -1.66
N SER A 220 12.30 -1.50 -1.90
CA SER A 220 12.32 -2.10 -3.24
C SER A 220 11.13 -3.05 -3.41
N LYS A 221 10.46 -2.99 -4.57
CA LYS A 221 9.44 -3.97 -4.95
C LYS A 221 10.12 -5.28 -5.36
N VAL A 222 9.66 -6.39 -4.82
CA VAL A 222 10.01 -7.76 -5.25
C VAL A 222 8.74 -8.51 -5.61
N THR A 223 8.79 -9.36 -6.63
CA THR A 223 7.70 -10.30 -6.92
C THR A 223 8.13 -11.70 -6.54
N CYS A 224 7.26 -12.42 -5.85
CA CYS A 224 7.45 -13.82 -5.50
C CYS A 224 6.53 -14.66 -6.39
N ALA A 225 7.13 -15.52 -7.22
CA ALA A 225 6.37 -16.57 -7.90
C ALA A 225 5.80 -17.52 -6.85
N HIS A 226 4.52 -17.87 -6.96
CA HIS A 226 3.92 -18.91 -6.13
C HIS A 226 4.62 -20.24 -6.45
N ALA A 227 5.41 -20.76 -5.52
CA ALA A 227 5.82 -22.17 -5.54
C ALA A 227 4.61 -23.00 -5.09
N TYR A 228 3.81 -23.46 -6.05
CA TYR A 228 2.79 -24.48 -5.84
C TYR A 228 3.41 -25.86 -5.61
#